data_AF-A0A3M2BYI2-F1
#
_entry.id   AF-A0A3M2BYI2-F1
#
_cell.length_a   1.000
_cell.length_b   1.000
_cell.length_c   1.000
_cell.angle_alpha   90.00
_cell.angle_beta   90.00
_cell.angle_gamma   90.00
#
_symmetry.space_group_name_H-M   'P 1'
#
loop_
_entity.id
_entity.type
_entity.pdbx_description
1 polymer ?
#
loop_
_entity_poly.entity_id
_entity_poly.type
_entity_poly.pdbx_seq_one_letter_code
_entity_poly.pdbx_strand_id
1 'polypeptide(L)'
;MAVRFIDHRGTEVTLPDERAFAFRVQLGEIGPRTLVFDDGVRGWVRAESHPLYQRLAAAGAAGTDSPSTTAPDRAASPSTRRDSGPGHRVERGSAGSEEDLALDPFDTAMARAVRGDVEELRARPDPTSNVAEGPARAPRQSAAAPGPTPVRYSVRVRRLDRGRWTLWTAVAALAVALVVYLITAVGDGRPWPVGRRVAGETASRGGTSSSGGVVPSPAPPADPRVAVEADAMARGALHSLVDALPELRELVGLPPGPPEHWLEGHYLASAASYPGTLDYWDAFRALVRQLRSEEVPRFEAALDAAAAQSPLTPEQTRDARAEAERRLSESAQRRRAVYALMEELANAATDLHAVLLRIGDQIDYQPVQGPRVSVDPVLEAVPRTPAAEAEFAAALDRVLATLEAVNGLAPVTTEGLLDALARRLADTLPTHTALARGATPPA
;
A
#
# COMPACT_ATOMS: atom_id res chain seq x y z
N MET A 1 -34.72 10.73 10.79
CA MET A 1 -34.87 9.26 11.00
C MET A 1 -33.47 8.69 10.99
N ALA A 2 -33.17 7.77 11.90
CA ALA A 2 -31.88 7.10 11.90
C ALA A 2 -31.81 6.15 10.69
N VAL A 3 -30.71 6.20 9.94
CA VAL A 3 -30.49 5.32 8.78
C VAL A 3 -29.53 4.22 9.20
N ARG A 4 -29.81 2.97 8.85
CA ARG A 4 -28.98 1.84 9.23
C ARG A 4 -28.41 1.20 7.97
N PHE A 5 -27.14 0.84 7.98
CA PHE A 5 -26.49 0.13 6.87
C PHE A 5 -25.59 -0.97 7.42
N ILE A 6 -25.30 -1.98 6.61
CA ILE A 6 -24.30 -3.00 6.90
C ILE A 6 -22.98 -2.56 6.28
N ASP A 7 -21.95 -2.35 7.10
CA ASP A 7 -20.61 -2.00 6.61
C ASP A 7 -19.91 -3.19 5.93
N HIS A 8 -18.71 -2.96 5.39
CA HIS A 8 -17.90 -4.00 4.74
C HIS A 8 -17.51 -5.17 5.69
N ARG A 9 -17.70 -5.02 7.01
CA ARG A 9 -17.43 -6.04 8.02
C ARG A 9 -18.69 -6.82 8.40
N GLY A 10 -19.82 -6.57 7.75
CA GLY A 10 -21.09 -7.18 8.13
C GLY A 10 -21.70 -6.59 9.42
N THR A 11 -21.20 -5.45 9.91
CA THR A 11 -21.69 -4.82 11.13
C THR A 11 -22.80 -3.82 10.81
N GLU A 12 -23.89 -3.87 11.59
CA GLU A 12 -24.96 -2.88 11.51
C GLU A 12 -24.49 -1.55 12.13
N VAL A 13 -24.37 -0.53 11.27
CA VAL A 13 -24.02 0.83 11.66
C VAL A 13 -25.28 1.69 11.62
N THR A 14 -25.60 2.34 12.73
CA THR A 14 -26.72 3.29 12.84
C THR A 14 -26.21 4.72 12.70
N LEU A 15 -26.71 5.42 11.69
CA LEU A 15 -26.43 6.83 11.42
C LEU A 15 -27.57 7.69 11.98
N PRO A 16 -27.24 8.84 12.60
CA PRO A 16 -28.24 9.67 13.29
C PRO A 16 -29.25 10.32 12.33
N ASP A 17 -28.82 10.63 11.10
CA ASP A 17 -29.64 11.35 10.13
C ASP A 17 -29.19 11.13 8.67
N GLU A 18 -29.93 11.72 7.73
CA GLU A 18 -29.67 11.68 6.28
C GLU A 18 -28.37 12.39 5.89
N ARG A 19 -27.91 13.40 6.65
CA ARG A 19 -26.64 14.09 6.37
C ARG A 19 -25.45 13.17 6.63
N ALA A 20 -25.49 12.43 7.72
CA ALA A 20 -24.47 11.41 8.01
C ALA A 20 -24.45 10.30 6.94
N PHE A 21 -25.62 9.90 6.44
CA PHE A 21 -25.72 8.95 5.32
C PHE A 21 -25.10 9.52 4.04
N ALA A 22 -25.43 10.75 3.66
CA ALA A 22 -24.86 11.42 2.50
C ALA A 22 -23.33 11.55 2.57
N PHE A 23 -22.81 11.92 3.74
CA PHE A 23 -21.37 12.00 3.97
C PHE A 23 -20.67 10.65 3.75
N ARG A 24 -21.26 9.55 4.26
CA ARG A 24 -20.71 8.19 4.08
C ARG A 24 -20.79 7.70 2.63
N VAL A 25 -21.84 8.07 1.89
CA VAL A 25 -21.92 7.83 0.43
C VAL A 25 -20.82 8.59 -0.30
N GLN A 26 -20.58 9.87 0.06
CA GLN A 26 -19.53 10.70 -0.54
C GLN A 26 -18.12 10.17 -0.24
N LEU A 27 -17.91 9.59 0.96
CA LEU A 27 -16.67 8.90 1.31
C LEU A 27 -16.49 7.53 0.62
N GLY A 28 -17.50 7.06 -0.14
CA GLY A 28 -17.47 5.75 -0.79
C GLY A 28 -17.69 4.55 0.13
N GLU A 29 -17.99 4.79 1.41
CA GLU A 29 -18.24 3.70 2.36
C GLU A 29 -19.60 3.00 2.12
N ILE A 30 -20.57 3.76 1.61
CA ILE A 30 -21.87 3.24 1.17
C ILE A 30 -21.88 3.29 -0.37
N GLY A 31 -21.59 2.15 -0.99
CA GLY A 31 -21.64 1.97 -2.44
C GLY A 31 -22.99 1.38 -2.91
N PRO A 32 -23.21 1.23 -4.23
CA PRO A 32 -24.47 0.75 -4.80
C PRO A 32 -24.93 -0.61 -4.25
N ARG A 33 -23.96 -1.46 -3.90
CA ARG A 33 -24.19 -2.84 -3.39
C ARG A 33 -24.32 -2.93 -1.86
N THR A 34 -24.02 -1.86 -1.12
CA THR A 34 -24.11 -1.85 0.35
C THR A 34 -25.57 -2.08 0.79
N LEU A 35 -25.79 -2.88 1.82
CA LEU A 35 -27.14 -3.12 2.34
C LEU A 35 -27.55 -1.98 3.28
N VAL A 36 -28.69 -1.35 3.00
CA VAL A 36 -29.28 -0.25 3.76
C VAL A 36 -30.66 -0.69 4.23
N PHE A 37 -30.98 -0.44 5.50
CA PHE A 37 -32.30 -0.77 6.05
C PHE A 37 -33.33 0.25 5.59
N ASP A 38 -34.36 -0.22 4.90
CA ASP A 38 -35.47 0.60 4.44
C ASP A 38 -36.69 0.34 5.33
N ASP A 39 -37.11 1.38 6.07
CA ASP A 39 -38.27 1.32 6.98
C ASP A 39 -39.60 1.07 6.24
N GLY A 40 -39.70 1.42 4.95
CA GLY A 40 -40.90 1.23 4.13
C GLY A 40 -41.15 -0.24 3.80
N VAL A 41 -40.10 -0.99 3.48
CA VAL A 41 -40.18 -2.46 3.26
C VAL A 41 -39.82 -3.28 4.50
N ARG A 42 -39.42 -2.61 5.60
CA ARG A 42 -38.96 -3.21 6.85
C ARG A 42 -37.89 -4.30 6.64
N GLY A 43 -36.92 -4.01 5.78
CA GLY A 43 -35.91 -4.97 5.39
C GLY A 43 -34.63 -4.31 4.88
N TRP A 44 -33.59 -5.13 4.73
CA TRP A 44 -32.33 -4.73 4.12
C TRP A 44 -32.48 -4.75 2.60
N VAL A 45 -32.23 -3.61 1.96
CA VAL A 45 -32.21 -3.47 0.50
C VAL A 45 -30.83 -3.00 0.06
N ARG A 46 -30.46 -3.23 -1.21
CA ARG A 46 -29.24 -2.64 -1.75
C ARG A 46 -29.38 -1.13 -1.83
N ALA A 47 -28.29 -0.40 -1.57
CA ALA A 47 -28.26 1.04 -1.60
C ALA A 47 -28.78 1.59 -2.94
N GLU A 48 -28.42 0.98 -4.08
CA GLU A 48 -28.92 1.38 -5.41
C GLU A 48 -30.45 1.38 -5.56
N SER A 49 -31.15 0.58 -4.74
CA SER A 49 -32.62 0.51 -4.69
C SER A 49 -33.22 1.37 -3.57
N HIS A 50 -32.39 1.90 -2.67
CA HIS A 50 -32.83 2.69 -1.53
C HIS A 50 -33.14 4.14 -1.95
N PRO A 51 -34.32 4.71 -1.63
CA PRO A 51 -34.72 6.05 -2.10
C PRO A 51 -33.72 7.16 -1.75
N LEU A 52 -33.13 7.15 -0.54
CA LEU A 52 -32.13 8.14 -0.13
C LEU A 52 -30.88 8.12 -1.02
N TYR A 53 -30.39 6.93 -1.36
CA TYR A 53 -29.18 6.77 -2.15
C TYR A 53 -29.42 7.23 -3.60
N GLN A 54 -30.56 6.88 -4.20
CA GLN A 54 -30.93 7.32 -5.54
C GLN A 54 -31.00 8.85 -5.64
N ARG A 55 -31.55 9.54 -4.62
CA ARG A 55 -31.56 11.01 -4.57
C ARG A 55 -30.14 11.59 -4.53
N LEU A 56 -29.25 11.00 -3.74
CA LEU A 56 -27.86 11.46 -3.63
C LEU A 56 -27.05 11.19 -4.89
N ALA A 57 -27.20 10.01 -5.49
CA ALA A 57 -26.56 9.66 -6.76
C ALA A 57 -27.02 10.58 -7.90
N ALA A 58 -28.32 10.89 -7.97
CA ALA A 58 -28.86 11.84 -8.94
C ALA A 58 -28.36 13.27 -8.69
N ALA A 59 -28.27 13.71 -7.43
CA ALA A 59 -27.72 15.02 -7.08
C ALA A 59 -26.22 15.14 -7.40
N GLY A 60 -25.45 14.07 -7.20
CA GLY A 60 -24.03 14.01 -7.58
C GLY A 60 -23.84 14.10 -9.10
N ALA A 61 -24.65 13.38 -9.88
CA ALA A 61 -24.61 13.42 -11.33
C ALA A 61 -25.02 14.79 -11.92
N ALA A 62 -25.94 15.50 -11.27
CA ALA A 62 -26.35 16.85 -11.69
C ALA A 62 -25.30 17.93 -11.33
N GLY A 63 -24.41 17.67 -10.36
CA GLY A 63 -23.40 18.62 -9.90
C GLY A 63 -22.17 18.76 -10.81
N THR A 64 -21.99 17.86 -11.78
CA THR A 64 -20.87 17.90 -12.74
C THR A 64 -21.15 18.73 -14.00
N ASP A 65 -22.41 19.08 -14.26
CA ASP A 65 -22.76 20.01 -15.33
C ASP A 65 -22.71 21.44 -14.78
N SER A 66 -21.49 21.99 -14.70
CA SER A 66 -21.33 23.43 -14.52
C SER A 66 -22.15 24.15 -15.59
N PRO A 67 -23.09 25.06 -15.25
CA PRO A 67 -23.79 25.83 -16.25
C PRO A 67 -22.75 26.60 -17.03
N SER A 68 -22.64 26.30 -18.33
CA SER A 68 -21.85 27.08 -19.28
C SER A 68 -22.31 28.52 -19.15
N THR A 69 -21.52 29.31 -18.44
CA THR A 69 -21.71 30.75 -18.32
C THR A 69 -21.49 31.29 -19.71
N THR A 70 -22.59 31.55 -20.42
CA THR A 70 -22.55 32.20 -21.73
C THR A 70 -22.03 33.60 -21.47
N ALA A 71 -20.75 33.81 -21.77
CA ALA A 71 -20.09 35.09 -21.59
C ALA A 71 -20.79 36.17 -22.45
N PRO A 72 -21.06 37.36 -21.90
CA PRO A 72 -21.58 38.46 -22.69
C PRO A 72 -20.50 38.91 -23.69
N ASP A 73 -20.95 39.02 -24.93
CA ASP A 73 -20.29 39.55 -26.11
C ASP A 73 -19.55 40.87 -25.78
N ARG A 74 -18.22 40.80 -25.68
CA ARG A 74 -17.38 41.97 -25.39
C ARG A 74 -16.75 42.48 -26.67
N ALA A 75 -17.24 43.65 -27.04
CA ALA A 75 -16.86 44.47 -28.18
C ALA A 75 -15.36 44.58 -28.43
N ALA A 76 -15.05 44.59 -29.73
CA ALA A 76 -13.77 44.80 -30.36
C ALA A 76 -13.00 46.04 -29.87
N SER A 77 -11.68 45.90 -29.77
CA SER A 77 -10.70 46.98 -29.87
C SER A 77 -9.29 46.44 -30.16
N PRO A 78 -8.40 47.27 -30.75
CA PRO A 78 -7.71 46.91 -31.98
C PRO A 78 -6.27 46.43 -31.81
N SER A 79 -5.83 45.78 -32.88
CA SER A 79 -4.50 45.28 -33.18
C SER A 79 -3.42 46.37 -33.17
N THR A 80 -2.48 46.27 -32.24
CA THR A 80 -1.15 46.90 -32.36
C THR A 80 -0.13 45.88 -32.83
N ARG A 81 0.20 46.04 -34.11
CA ARG A 81 1.34 45.50 -34.85
C ARG A 81 2.67 45.90 -34.16
N ARG A 82 3.45 44.92 -33.70
CA ARG A 82 4.89 45.03 -33.39
C ARG A 82 5.56 43.82 -34.05
N ASP A 83 6.07 44.00 -35.25
CA ASP A 83 7.42 44.45 -35.57
C ASP A 83 8.47 43.39 -35.21
N SER A 84 8.97 42.77 -36.28
CA SER A 84 9.84 41.60 -36.29
C SER A 84 11.29 42.07 -36.45
N GLY A 85 12.11 41.89 -35.41
CA GLY A 85 13.55 42.10 -35.46
C GLY A 85 14.31 40.77 -35.59
N PRO A 86 15.34 40.66 -36.47
CA PRO A 86 15.97 39.38 -36.79
C PRO A 86 17.24 39.10 -35.98
N GLY A 87 17.49 37.80 -35.75
CA GLY A 87 18.82 37.20 -35.83
C GLY A 87 19.69 37.26 -34.57
N HIS A 88 19.72 36.15 -33.82
CA HIS A 88 20.94 35.75 -33.12
C HIS A 88 21.35 34.32 -33.48
N ARG A 89 22.48 34.28 -34.18
CA ARG A 89 23.35 33.15 -34.49
C ARG A 89 23.79 32.46 -33.20
N VAL A 90 23.45 31.18 -33.03
CA VAL A 90 23.97 30.33 -31.96
C VAL A 90 25.36 29.84 -32.38
N GLU A 91 26.38 30.34 -31.69
CA GLU A 91 27.73 29.80 -31.76
C GLU A 91 27.79 28.46 -31.02
N ARG A 92 28.46 27.52 -31.67
CA ARG A 92 28.71 26.16 -31.23
C ARG A 92 30.13 26.12 -30.66
N GLY A 93 30.23 25.94 -29.34
CA GLY A 93 31.44 25.69 -28.56
C GLY A 93 30.99 25.45 -27.12
N SER A 94 31.53 24.55 -26.31
CA SER A 94 32.85 23.95 -26.30
C SER A 94 32.77 22.64 -25.52
N ALA A 95 33.64 21.71 -25.87
CA ALA A 95 33.97 20.55 -25.06
C ALA A 95 34.65 20.98 -23.73
N GLY A 96 34.45 20.17 -22.70
CA GLY A 96 34.98 20.31 -21.33
C GLY A 96 33.86 20.00 -20.33
N SER A 97 33.95 19.10 -19.36
CA SER A 97 35.06 18.31 -18.85
C SER A 97 34.44 17.09 -18.16
N GLU A 98 35.01 15.90 -18.34
CA GLU A 98 34.73 14.75 -17.48
C GLU A 98 35.30 15.05 -16.09
N GLU A 99 34.49 15.67 -15.23
CA GLU A 99 34.75 15.76 -13.80
C GLU A 99 34.19 14.51 -13.12
N ASP A 100 35.08 13.78 -12.46
CA ASP A 100 34.84 12.64 -11.58
C ASP A 100 33.67 12.92 -10.62
N LEU A 101 32.47 12.47 -11.00
CA LEU A 101 31.38 12.25 -10.07
C LEU A 101 31.76 11.01 -9.25
N ALA A 102 32.34 11.25 -8.07
CA ALA A 102 32.47 10.25 -7.04
C ALA A 102 31.07 9.75 -6.65
N LEU A 103 30.65 8.67 -7.31
CA LEU A 103 29.46 7.90 -6.98
C LEU A 103 29.52 7.51 -5.50
N ASP A 104 28.37 7.63 -4.83
CA ASP A 104 28.18 7.17 -3.47
C ASP A 104 28.71 5.72 -3.33
N PRO A 105 29.57 5.42 -2.33
CA PRO A 105 30.09 4.06 -2.13
C PRO A 105 28.98 3.02 -1.93
N PHE A 106 27.77 3.43 -1.56
CA PHE A 106 26.63 2.52 -1.43
C PHE A 106 26.05 2.05 -2.78
N ASP A 107 25.97 2.94 -3.78
CA ASP A 107 25.48 2.59 -5.12
C ASP A 107 26.48 1.71 -5.90
N THR A 108 27.77 1.91 -5.66
CA THR A 108 28.83 1.09 -6.26
C THR A 108 28.82 -0.35 -5.71
N ALA A 109 28.47 -0.53 -4.43
CA ALA A 109 28.36 -1.86 -3.81
C ALA A 109 27.14 -2.63 -4.33
N MET A 110 26.01 -1.94 -4.53
CA MET A 110 24.79 -2.55 -5.03
C MET A 110 24.87 -2.88 -6.53
N ALA A 111 25.49 -2.01 -7.34
CA ALA A 111 25.75 -2.28 -8.76
C ALA A 111 26.73 -3.46 -8.97
N ARG A 112 27.69 -3.66 -8.04
CA ARG A 112 28.63 -4.78 -8.08
C ARG A 112 28.00 -6.09 -7.64
N ALA A 113 27.05 -6.07 -6.70
CA ALA A 113 26.27 -7.24 -6.28
C ALA A 113 25.35 -7.75 -7.39
N VAL A 114 24.62 -6.84 -8.07
CA VAL A 114 23.70 -7.21 -9.16
C VAL A 114 24.43 -7.75 -10.39
N ARG A 115 25.66 -7.28 -10.68
CA ARG A 115 26.45 -7.79 -11.81
C ARG A 115 27.09 -9.16 -11.53
N GLY A 116 27.38 -9.49 -10.27
CA GLY A 116 27.90 -10.81 -9.87
C GLY A 116 26.87 -11.93 -10.02
N ASP A 117 25.61 -11.68 -9.65
CA ASP A 117 24.56 -12.71 -9.68
C ASP A 117 24.11 -13.09 -11.10
N VAL A 118 24.25 -12.17 -12.07
CA VAL A 118 23.86 -12.41 -13.47
C VAL A 118 24.90 -13.26 -14.24
N GLU A 119 26.19 -13.18 -13.88
CA GLU A 119 27.21 -14.05 -14.46
C GLU A 119 27.17 -15.47 -13.88
N GLU A 120 26.83 -15.62 -12.60
CA GLU A 120 26.70 -16.93 -11.95
C GLU A 120 25.51 -17.75 -12.49
N LEU A 121 24.43 -17.09 -12.92
CA LEU A 121 23.28 -17.73 -13.58
C LEU A 121 23.56 -18.17 -15.03
N ARG A 122 24.53 -17.58 -15.73
CA ARG A 122 24.91 -17.99 -17.11
C ARG A 122 25.87 -19.18 -17.15
N ALA A 123 26.54 -19.50 -16.04
CA ALA A 123 27.51 -20.59 -15.97
C ALA A 123 26.91 -21.97 -15.63
N ARG A 124 25.58 -22.08 -15.51
CA ARG A 124 24.91 -23.35 -15.14
C ARG A 124 24.60 -24.19 -16.39
N PRO A 125 25.21 -25.37 -16.58
CA PRO A 125 24.94 -26.22 -17.72
C PRO A 125 23.54 -26.86 -17.62
N ASP A 126 22.86 -26.89 -18.76
CA ASP A 126 21.49 -27.37 -19.00
C ASP A 126 21.34 -28.87 -18.64
N PRO A 127 20.50 -29.27 -17.68
CA PRO A 127 20.34 -30.67 -17.29
C PRO A 127 19.11 -31.31 -17.95
N THR A 128 18.96 -31.26 -19.28
CA THR A 128 17.95 -32.07 -19.98
C THR A 128 18.40 -32.55 -21.36
N SER A 129 19.18 -33.63 -21.41
CA SER A 129 19.22 -34.48 -22.60
C SER A 129 19.53 -35.91 -22.18
N ASN A 130 18.48 -36.68 -21.90
CA ASN A 130 18.47 -38.15 -21.86
C ASN A 130 17.01 -38.62 -21.93
N VAL A 131 16.40 -38.49 -23.11
CA VAL A 131 15.15 -39.18 -23.44
C VAL A 131 15.54 -40.53 -24.03
N ALA A 132 15.49 -41.57 -23.19
CA ALA A 132 15.60 -42.95 -23.64
C ALA A 132 14.25 -43.40 -24.23
N GLU A 133 14.26 -43.74 -25.51
CA GLU A 133 13.17 -44.41 -26.22
C GLU A 133 12.97 -45.82 -25.63
N GLY A 134 11.71 -46.14 -25.28
CA GLY A 134 11.27 -47.45 -24.81
C GLY A 134 9.99 -47.90 -25.54
N PRO A 135 9.82 -49.21 -25.82
CA PRO A 135 9.11 -49.65 -27.02
C PRO A 135 7.58 -49.83 -26.88
N ALA A 136 6.95 -49.67 -28.05
CA ALA A 136 5.61 -50.05 -28.51
C ALA A 136 4.71 -50.88 -27.56
N ARG A 137 3.59 -50.28 -27.13
CA ARG A 137 2.42 -50.97 -26.57
C ARG A 137 1.38 -51.29 -27.66
N ALA A 138 0.97 -52.55 -27.70
CA ALA A 138 -0.08 -53.10 -28.55
C ALA A 138 -1.49 -52.54 -28.23
N PRO A 139 -2.44 -52.58 -29.18
CA PRO A 139 -3.77 -52.00 -29.03
C PRO A 139 -4.67 -52.83 -28.11
N ARG A 140 -5.20 -52.20 -27.04
CA ARG A 140 -6.27 -52.78 -26.22
C ARG A 140 -7.63 -52.48 -26.84
N GLN A 141 -8.38 -53.54 -27.05
CA GLN A 141 -9.75 -53.60 -27.54
C GLN A 141 -10.71 -52.76 -26.69
N SER A 142 -11.54 -51.97 -27.38
CA SER A 142 -12.76 -51.34 -26.87
C SER A 142 -13.72 -52.40 -26.30
N ALA A 143 -13.98 -52.33 -25.00
CA ALA A 143 -15.12 -52.97 -24.37
C ALA A 143 -16.15 -51.88 -24.01
N ALA A 144 -17.41 -52.17 -24.34
CA ALA A 144 -18.56 -51.29 -24.27
C ALA A 144 -18.80 -50.68 -22.87
N ALA A 145 -19.15 -49.39 -22.85
CA ALA A 145 -19.52 -48.66 -21.66
C ALA A 145 -20.91 -49.10 -21.13
N PRO A 146 -21.05 -49.45 -19.84
CA PRO A 146 -22.36 -49.54 -19.18
C PRO A 146 -22.90 -48.14 -18.87
N GLY A 147 -24.21 -47.96 -19.07
CA GLY A 147 -24.91 -46.70 -18.83
C GLY A 147 -24.91 -46.23 -17.36
N PRO A 148 -25.25 -44.95 -17.12
CA PRO A 148 -25.13 -44.32 -15.81
C PRO A 148 -26.16 -44.88 -14.80
N THR A 149 -25.66 -45.52 -13.74
CA THR A 149 -26.47 -45.82 -12.55
C THR A 149 -26.58 -44.57 -11.66
N PRO A 150 -27.76 -44.23 -11.13
CA PRO A 150 -27.95 -43.10 -10.23
C PRO A 150 -27.24 -43.35 -8.89
N VAL A 151 -26.24 -42.51 -8.58
CA VAL A 151 -25.53 -42.52 -7.29
C VAL A 151 -26.44 -41.89 -6.22
N ARG A 152 -26.90 -42.72 -5.28
CA ARG A 152 -27.54 -42.25 -4.04
C ARG A 152 -26.45 -41.76 -3.08
N TYR A 153 -26.35 -40.45 -2.89
CA TYR A 153 -25.52 -39.85 -1.85
C TYR A 153 -26.20 -40.01 -0.48
N SER A 154 -25.67 -40.90 0.37
CA SER A 154 -26.03 -40.92 1.79
C SER A 154 -25.18 -39.89 2.53
N VAL A 155 -25.76 -38.74 2.86
CA VAL A 155 -25.13 -37.72 3.71
C VAL A 155 -25.05 -38.28 5.14
N ARG A 156 -23.87 -38.76 5.54
CA ARG A 156 -23.56 -39.01 6.96
C ARG A 156 -23.24 -37.68 7.62
N VAL A 157 -24.19 -37.13 8.37
CA VAL A 157 -23.95 -36.01 9.27
C VAL A 157 -23.01 -36.51 10.38
N ARG A 158 -21.73 -36.17 10.26
CA ARG A 158 -20.71 -36.47 11.27
C ARG A 158 -21.02 -35.58 12.48
N ARG A 159 -21.54 -36.19 13.56
CA ARG A 159 -21.71 -35.49 14.84
C ARG A 159 -20.35 -34.93 15.26
N LEU A 160 -20.25 -33.60 15.38
CA LEU A 160 -19.06 -32.95 15.93
C LEU A 160 -18.84 -33.44 17.36
N ASP A 161 -17.65 -34.00 17.60
CA ASP A 161 -17.19 -34.44 18.90
C ASP A 161 -17.14 -33.27 19.88
N ARG A 162 -17.88 -33.39 20.99
CA ARG A 162 -17.87 -32.43 22.12
C ARG A 162 -16.47 -32.26 22.74
N GLY A 163 -15.52 -33.13 22.43
CA GLY A 163 -14.14 -33.07 22.92
C GLY A 163 -13.29 -31.92 22.33
N ARG A 164 -13.66 -31.33 21.19
CA ARG A 164 -12.87 -30.21 20.61
C ARG A 164 -13.11 -28.87 21.31
N TRP A 165 -14.25 -28.69 21.98
CA TRP A 165 -14.58 -27.41 22.63
C TRP A 165 -13.67 -27.08 23.82
N THR A 166 -13.23 -28.08 24.59
CA THR A 166 -12.33 -27.86 25.74
C THR A 166 -10.91 -27.45 25.32
N LEU A 167 -10.46 -27.89 24.15
CA LEU A 167 -9.15 -27.52 23.61
C LEU A 167 -9.14 -26.03 23.18
N TRP A 168 -10.19 -25.57 22.51
CA TRP A 168 -10.31 -24.18 22.05
C TRP A 168 -10.42 -23.18 23.21
N THR A 169 -11.13 -23.54 24.29
CA THR A 169 -11.19 -22.69 25.49
C THR A 169 -9.84 -22.56 26.20
N ALA A 170 -9.02 -23.62 26.18
CA ALA A 170 -7.68 -23.57 26.77
C ALA A 170 -6.72 -22.70 25.94
N VAL A 171 -6.80 -22.77 24.61
CA VAL A 171 -6.01 -21.94 23.69
C VAL A 171 -6.40 -20.46 23.83
N ALA A 172 -7.71 -20.16 23.89
CA ALA A 172 -8.18 -18.79 24.09
C ALA A 172 -7.72 -18.19 25.43
N ALA A 173 -7.74 -18.97 26.52
CA ALA A 173 -7.25 -18.53 27.82
C ALA A 173 -5.73 -18.25 27.81
N LEU A 174 -4.94 -19.06 27.10
CA LEU A 174 -3.51 -18.87 26.95
C LEU A 174 -3.19 -17.60 26.14
N ALA A 175 -3.94 -17.34 25.07
CA ALA A 175 -3.79 -16.14 24.25
C ALA A 175 -4.09 -14.86 25.05
N VAL A 176 -5.16 -14.86 25.85
CA VAL A 176 -5.49 -13.73 26.73
C VAL A 176 -4.38 -13.50 27.77
N ALA A 177 -3.85 -14.56 28.37
CA ALA A 177 -2.74 -14.46 29.32
C ALA A 177 -1.46 -13.87 28.67
N LEU A 178 -1.16 -14.25 27.43
CA LEU A 178 -0.03 -13.73 26.66
C LEU A 178 -0.18 -12.23 26.34
N VAL A 179 -1.39 -11.81 25.95
CA VAL A 179 -1.70 -10.40 25.68
C VAL A 179 -1.59 -9.55 26.94
N VAL A 180 -2.13 -10.04 28.07
CA VAL A 180 -1.99 -9.35 29.37
C VAL A 180 -0.51 -9.24 29.78
N TYR A 181 0.29 -10.28 29.55
CA TYR A 181 1.73 -10.26 29.82
C TYR A 181 2.48 -9.26 28.92
N LEU A 182 2.14 -9.17 27.63
CA LEU A 182 2.74 -8.21 26.71
C LEU A 182 2.40 -6.76 27.09
N ILE A 183 1.15 -6.49 27.48
CA ILE A 183 0.72 -5.16 27.92
C ILE A 183 1.44 -4.73 29.19
N THR A 184 1.60 -5.63 30.18
CA THR A 184 2.33 -5.30 31.41
C THR A 184 3.83 -5.16 31.19
N ALA A 185 4.42 -5.96 30.29
CA ALA A 185 5.85 -5.87 29.96
C ALA A 185 6.23 -4.56 29.23
N VAL A 186 5.31 -3.97 28.45
CA VAL A 186 5.53 -2.69 27.73
C VAL A 186 5.34 -1.48 28.65
N GLY A 187 4.55 -1.59 29.71
CA GLY A 187 4.29 -0.50 30.66
C GLY A 187 5.47 -0.11 31.55
N ASP A 188 6.43 -1.03 31.78
CA ASP A 188 7.54 -0.82 32.72
C ASP A 188 8.75 -0.07 32.15
N GLY A 189 8.68 0.44 30.91
CA GLY A 189 9.70 1.33 30.34
C GLY A 189 11.12 0.73 30.26
N ARG A 190 11.25 -0.60 30.39
CA ARG A 190 12.55 -1.27 30.28
C ARG A 190 12.91 -1.43 28.80
N PRO A 191 14.04 -0.86 28.35
CA PRO A 191 14.47 -1.00 26.97
C PRO A 191 14.73 -2.47 26.64
N TRP A 192 14.12 -2.93 25.55
CA TRP A 192 14.22 -4.29 25.03
C TRP A 192 15.68 -4.64 24.65
N PRO A 193 16.24 -5.77 25.09
CA PRO A 193 17.64 -6.11 24.81
C PRO A 193 17.75 -6.74 23.42
N VAL A 194 17.70 -5.93 22.36
CA VAL A 194 18.13 -6.38 21.03
C VAL A 194 19.64 -6.19 20.91
N GLY A 195 20.38 -7.29 20.99
CA GLY A 195 21.64 -7.44 20.26
C GLY A 195 22.88 -6.72 20.81
N ARG A 196 23.28 -7.00 22.05
CA ARG A 196 24.68 -6.76 22.48
C ARG A 196 25.57 -7.84 21.85
N ARG A 197 26.05 -7.62 20.62
CA ARG A 197 27.15 -8.40 20.07
C ARG A 197 28.40 -8.10 20.89
N VAL A 198 29.08 -9.17 21.27
CA VAL A 198 30.35 -9.22 21.98
C VAL A 198 31.40 -8.44 21.17
N ALA A 199 31.71 -7.23 21.63
CA ALA A 199 32.91 -6.51 21.21
C ALA A 199 34.06 -7.01 22.08
N GLY A 200 35.01 -7.67 21.43
CA GLY A 200 36.26 -8.12 22.02
C GLY A 200 37.00 -6.96 22.67
N GLU A 201 37.33 -7.21 23.92
CA GLU A 201 38.16 -6.44 24.81
C GLU A 201 39.58 -6.32 24.22
N THR A 202 39.90 -5.17 23.63
CA THR A 202 41.29 -4.70 23.58
C THR A 202 41.34 -3.32 24.25
N ALA A 203 41.87 -3.35 25.46
CA ALA A 203 42.21 -2.19 26.24
C ALA A 203 43.16 -1.29 25.44
N SER A 204 42.70 -0.09 25.09
CA SER A 204 43.59 1.03 24.83
C SER A 204 43.24 2.16 25.79
N ARG A 205 44.01 2.17 26.87
CA ARG A 205 44.05 3.15 27.94
C ARG A 205 44.81 4.36 27.39
N GLY A 206 44.13 5.47 27.11
CA GLY A 206 44.83 6.69 26.68
C GLY A 206 43.91 7.88 26.40
N GLY A 207 43.89 8.85 27.33
CA GLY A 207 43.66 10.25 27.00
C GLY A 207 42.22 10.73 26.94
N THR A 208 41.58 10.88 28.11
CA THR A 208 40.44 11.80 28.29
C THR A 208 40.91 13.25 28.14
N SER A 209 41.09 13.72 26.89
CA SER A 209 41.04 15.15 26.60
C SER A 209 39.58 15.53 26.45
N SER A 210 38.99 15.97 27.57
CA SER A 210 37.72 16.67 27.61
C SER A 210 37.86 18.01 26.89
N SER A 211 37.90 17.98 25.56
CA SER A 211 37.67 19.17 24.75
C SER A 211 36.21 19.55 24.97
N GLY A 212 35.98 20.62 25.72
CA GLY A 212 34.66 21.20 25.91
C GLY A 212 34.08 21.57 24.56
N GLY A 213 33.33 20.64 23.97
CA GLY A 213 32.56 20.89 22.76
C GLY A 213 31.60 22.01 23.08
N VAL A 214 31.88 23.19 22.54
CA VAL A 214 30.95 24.32 22.52
C VAL A 214 29.69 23.77 21.86
N VAL A 215 28.65 23.48 22.67
CA VAL A 215 27.32 23.19 22.14
C VAL A 215 26.93 24.46 21.38
N PRO A 216 26.81 24.43 20.05
CA PRO A 216 26.48 25.62 19.30
C PRO A 216 25.18 26.17 19.87
N SER A 217 25.22 27.42 20.30
CA SER A 217 24.02 28.11 20.78
C SER A 217 22.95 27.96 19.70
N PRO A 218 21.73 27.51 20.04
CA PRO A 218 20.69 27.29 19.05
C PRO A 218 20.50 28.58 18.25
N ALA A 219 20.58 28.48 16.93
CA ALA A 219 20.42 29.63 16.05
C ALA A 219 19.13 30.38 16.43
N PRO A 220 19.12 31.73 16.39
CA PRO A 220 17.92 32.50 16.69
C PRO A 220 16.74 31.98 15.85
N PRO A 221 15.51 32.02 16.39
CA PRO A 221 14.36 31.47 15.68
C PRO A 221 14.25 32.11 14.31
N ALA A 222 14.25 31.27 13.27
CA ALA A 222 14.10 31.71 11.89
C ALA A 222 12.86 32.61 11.78
N ASP A 223 12.94 33.62 10.91
CA ASP A 223 11.79 34.45 10.53
C ASP A 223 10.57 33.53 10.30
N PRO A 224 9.44 33.74 11.00
CA PRO A 224 8.25 32.90 10.85
C PRO A 224 7.80 32.72 9.40
N ARG A 225 8.06 33.70 8.53
CA ARG A 225 7.77 33.61 7.09
C ARG A 225 8.61 32.54 6.39
N VAL A 226 9.90 32.47 6.71
CA VAL A 226 10.82 31.44 6.20
C VAL A 226 10.37 30.05 6.65
N ALA A 227 9.97 29.91 7.91
CA ALA A 227 9.51 28.63 8.44
C ALA A 227 8.19 28.14 7.82
N VAL A 228 7.23 29.05 7.55
CA VAL A 228 5.98 28.74 6.85
C VAL A 228 6.23 28.39 5.39
N GLU A 229 7.12 29.12 4.72
CA GLU A 229 7.47 28.85 3.32
C GLU A 229 8.19 27.50 3.18
N ALA A 230 9.15 27.21 4.06
CA ALA A 230 9.85 25.91 4.07
C ALA A 230 8.88 24.73 4.27
N ASP A 231 7.85 24.93 5.10
CA ASP A 231 6.79 23.95 5.34
C ASP A 231 5.93 23.72 4.09
N ALA A 232 5.59 24.80 3.39
CA ALA A 232 4.85 24.74 2.13
C ALA A 232 5.68 24.06 1.02
N MET A 233 6.97 24.42 0.89
CA MET A 233 7.90 23.80 -0.06
C MET A 233 8.06 22.30 0.18
N ALA A 234 8.32 21.88 1.43
CA ALA A 234 8.48 20.46 1.77
C ALA A 234 7.21 19.65 1.48
N ARG A 235 6.03 20.19 1.84
CA ARG A 235 4.75 19.55 1.49
C ARG A 235 4.53 19.49 -0.02
N GLY A 236 4.81 20.57 -0.74
CA GLY A 236 4.67 20.63 -2.20
C GLY A 236 5.55 19.58 -2.89
N ALA A 237 6.80 19.44 -2.46
CA ALA A 237 7.71 18.41 -2.95
C ALA A 237 7.18 16.99 -2.73
N LEU A 238 6.60 16.72 -1.55
CA LEU A 238 5.99 15.43 -1.26
C LEU A 238 4.73 15.16 -2.09
N HIS A 239 3.88 16.17 -2.31
CA HIS A 239 2.72 16.04 -3.20
C HIS A 239 3.15 15.78 -4.64
N SER A 240 4.21 16.44 -5.12
CA SER A 240 4.74 16.17 -6.46
C SER A 240 5.18 14.72 -6.67
N LEU A 241 5.61 14.02 -5.62
CA LEU A 241 5.91 12.59 -5.69
C LEU A 241 4.64 11.73 -5.76
N VAL A 242 3.59 12.11 -5.02
CA VAL A 242 2.27 11.44 -5.06
C VAL A 242 1.59 11.64 -6.41
N ASP A 243 1.63 12.85 -6.96
CA ASP A 243 1.07 13.20 -8.26
C ASP A 243 1.76 12.46 -9.42
N ALA A 244 2.97 11.94 -9.20
CA ALA A 244 3.70 11.12 -10.15
C ALA A 244 3.23 9.65 -10.20
N LEU A 245 2.47 9.18 -9.22
CA LEU A 245 2.06 7.76 -9.13
C LEU A 245 1.35 7.25 -10.40
N PRO A 246 0.45 7.98 -11.06
CA PRO A 246 -0.17 7.53 -12.32
C PRO A 246 0.85 7.33 -13.45
N GLU A 247 1.80 8.26 -13.60
CA GLU A 247 2.88 8.18 -14.60
C GLU A 247 3.78 6.96 -14.33
N LEU A 248 4.19 6.79 -13.07
CA LEU A 248 5.03 5.66 -12.67
C LEU A 248 4.30 4.32 -12.80
N ARG A 249 3.01 4.28 -12.51
CA ARG A 249 2.14 3.12 -12.71
C ARG A 249 2.10 2.70 -14.18
N GLU A 250 1.93 3.66 -15.10
CA GLU A 250 1.96 3.42 -16.54
C GLU A 250 3.34 2.93 -16.98
N LEU A 251 4.42 3.56 -16.49
CA LEU A 251 5.81 3.20 -16.80
C LEU A 251 6.13 1.74 -16.44
N VAL A 252 5.68 1.26 -15.29
CA VAL A 252 5.93 -0.13 -14.86
C VAL A 252 4.88 -1.13 -15.39
N GLY A 253 3.85 -0.64 -16.10
CA GLY A 253 2.77 -1.48 -16.63
C GLY A 253 1.91 -2.14 -15.55
N LEU A 254 1.71 -1.48 -14.40
CA LEU A 254 0.92 -2.05 -13.30
C LEU A 254 -0.57 -2.16 -13.71
N PRO A 255 -1.16 -3.37 -13.69
CA PRO A 255 -2.59 -3.56 -13.98
C PRO A 255 -3.50 -2.77 -13.02
N PRO A 256 -4.76 -2.48 -13.39
CA PRO A 256 -5.69 -1.71 -12.58
C PRO A 256 -6.14 -2.39 -11.28
N GLY A 257 -5.81 -3.66 -11.09
CA GLY A 257 -6.20 -4.43 -9.94
C GLY A 257 -5.37 -5.70 -9.84
N PRO A 258 -5.23 -6.29 -8.64
CA PRO A 258 -4.96 -7.71 -8.56
C PRO A 258 -6.07 -8.47 -9.32
N PRO A 259 -5.85 -9.74 -9.71
CA PRO A 259 -6.87 -10.53 -10.38
C PRO A 259 -8.21 -10.47 -9.66
N GLU A 260 -9.31 -10.47 -10.43
CA GLU A 260 -10.65 -10.53 -9.84
C GLU A 260 -10.72 -11.69 -8.85
N HIS A 261 -11.38 -11.47 -7.73
CA HIS A 261 -11.52 -12.45 -6.65
C HIS A 261 -10.24 -12.73 -5.86
N TRP A 262 -9.21 -11.89 -5.95
CA TRP A 262 -8.04 -12.01 -5.08
C TRP A 262 -8.44 -11.96 -3.60
N LEU A 263 -7.96 -12.93 -2.82
CA LEU A 263 -8.40 -13.25 -1.45
C LEU A 263 -9.83 -13.78 -1.28
N GLU A 264 -10.60 -14.00 -2.34
CA GLU A 264 -11.88 -14.70 -2.21
C GLU A 264 -11.70 -16.22 -2.16
N GLY A 265 -12.71 -16.94 -1.64
CA GLY A 265 -12.67 -18.39 -1.48
C GLY A 265 -12.31 -19.15 -2.75
N HIS A 266 -12.80 -18.70 -3.91
CA HIS A 266 -12.52 -19.35 -5.19
C HIS A 266 -11.04 -19.26 -5.58
N TYR A 267 -10.43 -18.08 -5.43
CA TYR A 267 -8.99 -17.90 -5.62
C TYR A 267 -8.19 -18.73 -4.62
N LEU A 268 -8.56 -18.67 -3.33
CA LEU A 268 -7.88 -19.38 -2.25
C LEU A 268 -7.93 -20.92 -2.45
N ALA A 269 -8.97 -21.45 -3.08
CA ALA A 269 -9.08 -22.87 -3.40
C ALA A 269 -8.53 -23.27 -4.78
N SER A 270 -8.22 -22.31 -5.66
CA SER A 270 -7.86 -22.60 -7.06
C SER A 270 -6.86 -21.60 -7.65
N ALA A 271 -5.82 -21.24 -6.90
CA ALA A 271 -4.83 -20.23 -7.29
C ALA A 271 -4.15 -20.49 -8.65
N ALA A 272 -4.01 -21.74 -9.07
CA ALA A 272 -3.45 -22.12 -10.37
C ALA A 272 -4.25 -21.56 -11.57
N SER A 273 -5.53 -21.24 -11.38
CA SER A 273 -6.39 -20.60 -12.39
C SER A 273 -6.12 -19.11 -12.57
N TYR A 274 -5.25 -18.51 -11.74
CA TYR A 274 -5.00 -17.07 -11.69
C TYR A 274 -3.50 -16.74 -11.87
N PRO A 275 -2.90 -17.08 -13.02
CA PRO A 275 -1.47 -16.89 -13.25
C PRO A 275 -1.04 -15.41 -13.19
N GLY A 276 -1.91 -14.47 -13.55
CA GLY A 276 -1.62 -13.03 -13.50
C GLY A 276 -1.46 -12.46 -12.08
N THR A 277 -1.66 -13.26 -11.02
CA THR A 277 -1.47 -12.80 -9.64
C THR A 277 -0.01 -12.42 -9.38
N LEU A 278 0.93 -13.24 -9.83
CA LEU A 278 2.36 -12.99 -9.64
C LEU A 278 2.81 -11.77 -10.42
N ASP A 279 2.40 -11.66 -11.69
CA ASP A 279 2.72 -10.52 -12.55
C ASP A 279 2.27 -9.19 -11.93
N TYR A 280 1.06 -9.15 -11.34
CA TYR A 280 0.57 -7.96 -10.63
C TYR A 280 1.45 -7.58 -9.45
N TRP A 281 1.77 -8.52 -8.55
CA TRP A 281 2.57 -8.23 -7.35
C TRP A 281 4.03 -7.89 -7.70
N ASP A 282 4.57 -8.46 -8.78
CA ASP A 282 5.87 -8.10 -9.33
C ASP A 282 5.88 -6.67 -9.87
N ALA A 283 4.88 -6.30 -10.67
CA ALA A 283 4.72 -4.93 -11.15
C ALA A 283 4.51 -3.93 -10.00
N PHE A 284 3.78 -4.32 -8.94
CA PHE A 284 3.58 -3.47 -7.76
C PHE A 284 4.90 -3.26 -6.99
N ARG A 285 5.73 -4.30 -6.83
CA ARG A 285 7.09 -4.13 -6.25
C ARG A 285 7.96 -3.24 -7.12
N ALA A 286 7.88 -3.38 -8.45
CA ALA A 286 8.59 -2.52 -9.38
C ALA A 286 8.17 -1.05 -9.22
N LEU A 287 6.87 -0.77 -9.07
CA LEU A 287 6.35 0.57 -8.81
C LEU A 287 6.96 1.16 -7.52
N VAL A 288 6.92 0.43 -6.40
CA VAL A 288 7.44 0.92 -5.11
C VAL A 288 8.95 1.21 -5.19
N ARG A 289 9.71 0.36 -5.89
CA ARG A 289 11.15 0.58 -6.12
C ARG A 289 11.41 1.79 -7.00
N GLN A 290 10.64 1.97 -8.07
CA GLN A 290 10.76 3.11 -8.97
C GLN A 290 10.42 4.41 -8.23
N LEU A 291 9.34 4.43 -7.46
CA LEU A 291 8.96 5.57 -6.63
C LEU A 291 10.09 5.96 -5.66
N ARG A 292 10.73 4.96 -5.03
CA ARG A 292 11.86 5.18 -4.14
C ARG A 292 13.09 5.75 -4.86
N SER A 293 13.40 5.29 -6.08
CA SER A 293 14.53 5.83 -6.86
C SER A 293 14.28 7.24 -7.40
N GLU A 294 13.03 7.57 -7.70
CA GLU A 294 12.62 8.89 -8.21
C GLU A 294 12.42 9.94 -7.10
N GLU A 295 12.44 9.54 -5.82
CA GLU A 295 12.11 10.43 -4.70
C GLU A 295 13.00 11.68 -4.65
N VAL A 296 14.32 11.50 -4.62
CA VAL A 296 15.30 12.59 -4.49
C VAL A 296 15.24 13.55 -5.69
N PRO A 297 15.37 13.10 -6.95
CA PRO A 297 15.35 14.01 -8.09
C PRO A 297 14.02 14.78 -8.21
N ARG A 298 12.88 14.14 -7.87
CA ARG A 298 11.58 14.83 -7.86
C ARG A 298 11.46 15.86 -6.75
N PHE A 299 12.01 15.58 -5.56
CA PHE A 299 12.05 16.58 -4.50
C PHE A 299 12.90 17.79 -4.86
N GLU A 300 14.09 17.58 -5.41
CA GLU A 300 14.95 18.68 -5.86
C GLU A 300 14.25 19.54 -6.90
N ALA A 301 13.68 18.93 -7.94
CA ALA A 301 12.94 19.64 -8.98
C ALA A 301 11.73 20.42 -8.43
N ALA A 302 10.97 19.82 -7.50
CA ALA A 302 9.81 20.47 -6.90
C ALA A 302 10.20 21.62 -5.96
N LEU A 303 11.29 21.48 -5.20
CA LEU A 303 11.83 22.54 -4.35
C LEU A 303 12.35 23.71 -5.18
N ASP A 304 13.03 23.44 -6.30
CA ASP A 304 13.50 24.49 -7.21
C ASP A 304 12.33 25.23 -7.88
N ALA A 305 11.31 24.50 -8.30
CA ALA A 305 10.08 25.08 -8.85
C ALA A 305 9.35 25.96 -7.83
N ALA A 306 9.30 25.54 -6.56
CA ALA A 306 8.69 26.30 -5.47
C ALA A 306 9.53 27.53 -5.12
N ALA A 307 10.86 27.40 -5.06
CA ALA A 307 11.77 28.51 -4.81
C ALA A 307 11.64 29.62 -5.86
N ALA A 308 11.49 29.25 -7.14
CA ALA A 308 11.29 30.20 -8.24
C ALA A 308 9.98 31.00 -8.13
N GLN A 309 8.98 30.49 -7.41
CA GLN A 309 7.66 31.11 -7.23
C GLN A 309 7.51 31.79 -5.86
N SER A 310 8.54 31.72 -5.01
CA SER A 310 8.49 32.22 -3.64
C SER A 310 8.37 33.76 -3.62
N PRO A 311 7.48 34.34 -2.78
CA PRO A 311 7.36 35.79 -2.62
C PRO A 311 8.45 36.38 -1.71
N LEU A 312 9.34 35.55 -1.16
CA LEU A 312 10.41 35.97 -0.26
C LEU A 312 11.57 36.63 -1.02
N THR A 313 12.48 37.26 -0.27
CA THR A 313 13.74 37.71 -0.86
C THR A 313 14.61 36.50 -1.25
N PRO A 314 15.55 36.63 -2.21
CA PRO A 314 16.40 35.51 -2.63
C PRO A 314 17.18 34.82 -1.51
N GLU A 315 17.59 35.57 -0.48
CA GLU A 315 18.26 35.02 0.71
C GLU A 315 17.28 34.21 1.57
N GLN A 316 16.11 34.77 1.88
CA GLN A 316 15.06 34.07 2.62
C GLN A 316 14.53 32.84 1.88
N THR A 317 14.44 32.87 0.55
CA THR A 317 14.07 31.71 -0.28
C THR A 317 15.13 30.62 -0.19
N ARG A 318 16.42 30.98 -0.21
CA ARG A 318 17.51 30.01 -0.02
C ARG A 318 17.43 29.34 1.35
N ASP A 319 17.19 30.14 2.39
CA ASP A 319 17.03 29.63 3.76
C ASP A 319 15.80 28.73 3.89
N ALA A 320 14.67 29.12 3.29
CA ALA A 320 13.45 28.33 3.28
C ALA A 320 13.64 26.98 2.55
N ARG A 321 14.34 26.98 1.41
CA ARG A 321 14.68 25.78 0.64
C ARG A 321 15.57 24.83 1.45
N ALA A 322 16.65 25.35 2.05
CA ALA A 322 17.55 24.55 2.88
C ALA A 322 16.83 23.92 4.09
N GLU A 323 15.92 24.67 4.73
CA GLU A 323 15.08 24.17 5.80
C GLU A 323 14.08 23.10 5.32
N ALA A 324 13.50 23.27 4.12
CA ALA A 324 12.62 22.27 3.51
C ALA A 324 13.36 20.96 3.21
N GLU A 325 14.58 21.04 2.64
CA GLU A 325 15.47 19.89 2.40
C GLU A 325 15.80 19.15 3.70
N ARG A 326 16.16 19.90 4.76
CA ARG A 326 16.42 19.34 6.09
C ARG A 326 15.21 18.54 6.59
N ARG A 327 14.00 19.08 6.48
CA ARG A 327 12.76 18.39 6.89
C ARG A 327 12.47 17.14 6.06
N LEU A 328 12.71 17.19 4.76
CA LEU A 328 12.57 16.02 3.88
C LEU A 328 13.60 14.93 4.24
N SER A 329 14.82 15.32 4.60
CA SER A 329 15.85 14.41 5.08
C SER A 329 15.50 13.79 6.44
N GLU A 330 14.98 14.59 7.38
CA GLU A 330 14.54 14.13 8.71
C GLU A 330 13.38 13.14 8.64
N SER A 331 12.50 13.28 7.64
CA SER A 331 11.38 12.36 7.40
C SER A 331 11.75 11.15 6.52
N ALA A 332 12.99 11.07 5.99
CA ALA A 332 13.41 10.02 5.07
C ALA A 332 13.28 8.60 5.67
N GLN A 333 13.62 8.43 6.96
CA GLN A 333 13.46 7.12 7.60
C GLN A 333 12.00 6.66 7.67
N ARG A 334 11.06 7.60 7.91
CA ARG A 334 9.63 7.29 7.92
C ARG A 334 9.13 6.91 6.54
N ARG A 335 9.54 7.64 5.49
CA ARG A 335 9.19 7.27 4.09
C ARG A 335 9.76 5.92 3.68
N ARG A 336 11.01 5.62 4.04
CA ARG A 336 11.61 4.29 3.82
C ARG A 336 10.81 3.18 4.50
N ALA A 337 10.30 3.40 5.71
CA ALA A 337 9.44 2.44 6.39
C ALA A 337 8.10 2.23 5.64
N VAL A 338 7.52 3.28 5.05
CA VAL A 338 6.34 3.16 4.20
C VAL A 338 6.63 2.32 2.96
N TYR A 339 7.74 2.56 2.25
CA TYR A 339 8.13 1.75 1.09
C TYR A 339 8.36 0.28 1.48
N ALA A 340 9.09 0.03 2.56
CA ALA A 340 9.35 -1.32 3.05
C ALA A 340 8.05 -2.08 3.38
N LEU A 341 7.06 -1.38 3.96
CA LEU A 341 5.75 -1.95 4.26
C LEU A 341 4.98 -2.35 3.00
N MET A 342 5.03 -1.55 1.94
CA MET A 342 4.39 -1.88 0.65
C MET A 342 5.09 -3.04 -0.05
N GLU A 343 6.42 -3.10 0.00
CA GLU A 343 7.19 -4.24 -0.51
C GLU A 343 6.88 -5.53 0.28
N GLU A 344 6.73 -5.43 1.60
CA GLU A 344 6.37 -6.56 2.46
C GLU A 344 4.97 -7.10 2.16
N LEU A 345 3.99 -6.22 1.89
CA LEU A 345 2.67 -6.65 1.44
C LEU A 345 2.75 -7.48 0.14
N ALA A 346 3.50 -7.00 -0.85
CA ALA A 346 3.64 -7.70 -2.12
C ALA A 346 4.39 -9.03 -1.97
N ASN A 347 5.39 -9.09 -1.08
CA ASN A 347 6.07 -10.34 -0.74
C ASN A 347 5.11 -11.32 -0.06
N ALA A 348 4.34 -10.88 0.93
CA ALA A 348 3.35 -11.71 1.61
C ALA A 348 2.30 -12.26 0.62
N ALA A 349 1.83 -11.44 -0.32
CA ALA A 349 0.87 -11.85 -1.34
C ALA A 349 1.46 -12.89 -2.32
N THR A 350 2.72 -12.71 -2.71
CA THR A 350 3.48 -13.66 -3.54
C THR A 350 3.68 -14.98 -2.82
N ASP A 351 4.08 -14.94 -1.54
CA ASP A 351 4.28 -16.11 -0.70
C ASP A 351 2.97 -16.88 -0.49
N LEU A 352 1.86 -16.17 -0.27
CA LEU A 352 0.52 -16.78 -0.22
C LEU A 352 0.22 -17.51 -1.52
N HIS A 353 0.39 -16.87 -2.68
CA HIS A 353 0.16 -17.52 -3.97
C HIS A 353 1.00 -18.80 -4.13
N ALA A 354 2.28 -18.75 -3.78
CA ALA A 354 3.18 -19.91 -3.85
C ALA A 354 2.74 -21.06 -2.93
N VAL A 355 2.29 -20.75 -1.71
CA VAL A 355 1.68 -21.71 -0.78
C VAL A 355 0.45 -22.35 -1.41
N LEU A 356 -0.49 -21.54 -1.93
CA LEU A 356 -1.72 -22.03 -2.55
C LEU A 356 -1.46 -22.94 -3.76
N LEU A 357 -0.45 -22.66 -4.57
CA LEU A 357 -0.03 -23.55 -5.66
C LEU A 357 0.49 -24.89 -5.13
N ARG A 358 1.23 -24.88 -4.02
CA ARG A 358 1.81 -26.09 -3.40
C ARG A 358 0.76 -26.99 -2.77
N ILE A 359 -0.23 -26.42 -2.07
CA ILE A 359 -1.26 -27.19 -1.33
C ILE A 359 -2.62 -27.21 -2.02
N GLY A 360 -2.74 -26.69 -3.24
CA GLY A 360 -4.03 -26.46 -3.90
C GLY A 360 -4.89 -27.72 -4.08
N ASP A 361 -4.28 -28.89 -4.28
CA ASP A 361 -4.98 -30.18 -4.36
C ASP A 361 -5.56 -30.66 -3.00
N GLN A 362 -5.19 -29.99 -1.93
CA GLN A 362 -5.63 -30.21 -0.56
C GLN A 362 -6.61 -29.14 -0.06
N ILE A 363 -7.03 -28.18 -0.89
CA ILE A 363 -8.02 -27.17 -0.51
C ILE A 363 -9.31 -27.43 -1.28
N ASP A 364 -10.41 -27.64 -0.55
CA ASP A 364 -11.75 -27.74 -1.14
C ASP A 364 -12.42 -26.37 -1.19
N TYR A 365 -13.04 -26.04 -2.33
CA TYR A 365 -13.95 -24.92 -2.41
C TYR A 365 -15.35 -25.33 -1.92
N GLN A 366 -15.83 -24.69 -0.86
CA GLN A 366 -17.15 -24.88 -0.28
C GLN A 366 -17.90 -23.55 -0.29
N PRO A 367 -18.58 -23.18 -1.40
CA PRO A 367 -19.34 -21.93 -1.46
C PRO A 367 -20.39 -21.93 -0.36
N VAL A 368 -20.54 -20.80 0.35
CA VAL A 368 -21.52 -20.69 1.43
C VAL A 368 -22.93 -20.79 0.83
N GLN A 369 -23.56 -21.96 0.99
CA GLN A 369 -24.92 -22.20 0.55
C GLN A 369 -25.91 -21.68 1.60
N GLY A 370 -26.42 -20.46 1.41
CA GLY A 370 -27.49 -19.91 2.24
C GLY A 370 -27.81 -18.44 1.92
N PRO A 371 -28.92 -17.91 2.45
CA PRO A 371 -29.29 -16.49 2.29
C PRO A 371 -28.33 -15.53 3.02
N ARG A 372 -27.37 -16.06 3.78
CA ARG A 372 -26.30 -15.30 4.43
C ARG A 372 -25.06 -15.40 3.54
N VAL A 373 -24.77 -14.32 2.83
CA VAL A 373 -23.48 -14.10 2.19
C VAL A 373 -22.45 -14.04 3.30
N SER A 374 -21.61 -15.07 3.43
CA SER A 374 -20.42 -14.95 4.27
C SER A 374 -19.48 -14.00 3.56
N VAL A 375 -19.10 -12.92 4.23
CA VAL A 375 -18.06 -11.99 3.73
C VAL A 375 -16.67 -12.53 4.04
N ASP A 376 -16.58 -13.63 4.81
CA ASP A 376 -15.31 -14.26 5.17
C ASP A 376 -14.92 -15.32 4.11
N PRO A 377 -13.94 -15.03 3.25
CA PRO A 377 -13.50 -15.94 2.20
C PRO A 377 -12.77 -17.18 2.75
N VAL A 378 -12.30 -17.14 4.00
CA VAL A 378 -11.69 -18.29 4.68
C VAL A 378 -12.69 -19.41 4.87
N LEU A 379 -13.98 -19.08 5.02
CA LEU A 379 -15.02 -20.10 5.18
C LEU A 379 -15.29 -20.89 3.89
N GLU A 380 -14.88 -20.35 2.74
CA GLU A 380 -15.11 -20.96 1.44
C GLU A 380 -13.94 -21.81 0.95
N ALA A 381 -12.72 -21.55 1.41
CA ALA A 381 -11.54 -22.36 1.08
C ALA A 381 -11.16 -23.24 2.28
N VAL A 382 -11.48 -24.53 2.21
CA VAL A 382 -11.36 -25.47 3.34
C VAL A 382 -10.19 -26.45 3.11
N PRO A 383 -9.07 -26.31 3.83
CA PRO A 383 -7.98 -27.27 3.78
C PRO A 383 -8.40 -28.66 4.31
N ARG A 384 -8.03 -29.73 3.61
CA ARG A 384 -8.39 -31.13 3.91
C ARG A 384 -7.56 -31.73 5.03
N THR A 385 -6.37 -31.19 5.29
CA THR A 385 -5.41 -31.73 6.27
C THR A 385 -5.02 -30.65 7.27
N PRO A 386 -4.72 -31.00 8.53
CA PRO A 386 -4.25 -30.03 9.52
C PRO A 386 -2.94 -29.34 9.12
N ALA A 387 -2.08 -30.01 8.36
CA ALA A 387 -0.84 -29.44 7.86
C ALA A 387 -1.11 -28.34 6.81
N ALA A 388 -1.99 -28.62 5.84
CA ALA A 388 -2.43 -27.64 4.86
C ALA A 388 -3.17 -26.46 5.53
N GLU A 389 -3.99 -26.73 6.55
CA GLU A 389 -4.68 -25.71 7.35
C GLU A 389 -3.69 -24.74 8.02
N ALA A 390 -2.67 -25.27 8.69
CA ALA A 390 -1.67 -24.45 9.37
C ALA A 390 -0.84 -23.61 8.38
N GLU A 391 -0.46 -24.18 7.24
CA GLU A 391 0.31 -23.49 6.21
C GLU A 391 -0.50 -22.39 5.52
N PHE A 392 -1.75 -22.70 5.16
CA PHE A 392 -2.71 -21.77 4.60
C PHE A 392 -2.99 -20.59 5.55
N ALA A 393 -3.32 -20.88 6.80
CA ALA A 393 -3.64 -19.86 7.80
C ALA A 393 -2.44 -18.93 8.05
N ALA A 394 -1.23 -19.48 8.22
CA ALA A 394 -0.03 -18.68 8.45
C ALA A 394 0.28 -17.72 7.28
N ALA A 395 0.12 -18.19 6.04
CA ALA A 395 0.35 -17.36 4.86
C ALA A 395 -0.72 -16.26 4.74
N LEU A 396 -1.99 -16.60 4.98
CA LEU A 396 -3.09 -15.64 4.92
C LEU A 396 -3.00 -14.59 6.04
N ASP A 397 -2.70 -15.01 7.27
CA ASP A 397 -2.53 -14.10 8.41
C ASP A 397 -1.45 -13.06 8.15
N ARG A 398 -0.35 -13.44 7.48
CA ARG A 398 0.70 -12.49 7.08
C ARG A 398 0.20 -11.45 6.07
N VAL A 399 -0.60 -11.86 5.08
CA VAL A 399 -1.22 -10.93 4.13
C VAL A 399 -2.21 -9.99 4.84
N LEU A 400 -3.06 -10.53 5.72
CA LEU A 400 -4.04 -9.72 6.45
C LEU A 400 -3.38 -8.73 7.40
N ALA A 401 -2.33 -9.14 8.13
CA ALA A 401 -1.58 -8.27 9.02
C ALA A 401 -0.86 -7.14 8.27
N THR A 402 -0.29 -7.44 7.08
CA THR A 402 0.35 -6.43 6.24
C THR A 402 -0.65 -5.48 5.59
N LEU A 403 -1.81 -5.97 5.16
CA LEU A 403 -2.91 -5.14 4.67
C LEU A 403 -3.45 -4.19 5.74
N GLU A 404 -3.70 -4.70 6.95
CA GLU A 404 -4.13 -3.88 8.09
C GLU A 404 -3.10 -2.79 8.38
N ALA A 405 -1.81 -3.16 8.39
CA ALA A 405 -0.72 -2.23 8.56
C ALA A 405 -0.61 -1.19 7.43
N VAL A 406 -1.05 -1.48 6.21
CA VAL A 406 -1.03 -0.56 5.05
C VAL A 406 -2.28 0.32 4.99
N ASN A 407 -3.47 -0.25 4.84
CA ASN A 407 -4.67 0.48 4.42
C ASN A 407 -5.70 0.62 5.56
N GLY A 408 -5.43 0.05 6.74
CA GLY A 408 -6.50 -0.32 7.65
C GLY A 408 -7.41 -1.36 6.98
N LEU A 409 -8.57 -1.64 7.57
CA LEU A 409 -9.48 -2.71 7.11
C LEU A 409 -10.25 -2.38 5.82
N ALA A 410 -9.74 -1.49 4.98
CA ALA A 410 -10.39 -1.09 3.72
C ALA A 410 -10.18 -2.13 2.60
N PRO A 411 -11.11 -2.22 1.62
CA PRO A 411 -11.01 -3.16 0.50
C PRO A 411 -9.71 -2.98 -0.29
N VAL A 412 -9.16 -4.09 -0.79
CA VAL A 412 -7.91 -4.07 -1.57
C VAL A 412 -8.20 -3.87 -3.04
N THR A 413 -7.99 -2.65 -3.51
CA THR A 413 -7.96 -2.28 -4.93
C THR A 413 -6.63 -1.60 -5.23
N THR A 414 -6.20 -1.54 -6.49
CA THR A 414 -4.95 -0.82 -6.82
C THR A 414 -5.08 0.64 -6.42
N GLU A 415 -6.19 1.29 -6.75
CA GLU A 415 -6.48 2.66 -6.32
C GLU A 415 -6.45 2.79 -4.80
N GLY A 416 -7.06 1.85 -4.07
CA GLY A 416 -7.04 1.83 -2.61
C GLY A 416 -5.64 1.67 -2.00
N LEU A 417 -4.77 0.86 -2.61
CA LEU A 417 -3.38 0.70 -2.19
C LEU A 417 -2.53 1.93 -2.50
N LEU A 418 -2.72 2.52 -3.69
CA LEU A 418 -2.03 3.75 -4.08
C LEU A 418 -2.47 4.94 -3.21
N ASP A 419 -3.75 5.03 -2.90
CA ASP A 419 -4.28 6.02 -1.95
C ASP A 419 -3.71 5.81 -0.55
N ALA A 420 -3.61 4.56 -0.08
CA ALA A 420 -3.00 4.25 1.21
C ALA A 420 -1.52 4.66 1.25
N LEU A 421 -0.78 4.39 0.17
CA LEU A 421 0.61 4.83 0.00
C LEU A 421 0.71 6.35 0.02
N ALA A 422 -0.10 7.04 -0.79
CA ALA A 422 -0.13 8.49 -0.87
C ALA A 422 -0.40 9.13 0.51
N ARG A 423 -1.45 8.67 1.21
CA ARG A 423 -1.79 9.14 2.56
C ARG A 423 -0.64 8.93 3.54
N ARG A 424 -0.06 7.73 3.57
CA ARG A 424 1.05 7.42 4.48
C ARG A 424 2.30 8.23 4.19
N LEU A 425 2.62 8.46 2.92
CA LEU A 425 3.71 9.34 2.54
C LEU A 425 3.46 10.75 3.06
N ALA A 426 2.27 11.31 2.81
CA ALA A 426 1.86 12.64 3.29
C ALA A 426 2.01 12.78 4.82
N ASP A 427 1.66 11.74 5.57
CA ASP A 427 1.76 11.69 7.04
C ASP A 427 3.22 11.61 7.57
N THR A 428 4.22 11.41 6.71
CA THR A 428 5.62 11.34 7.16
C THR A 428 6.22 12.70 7.51
N LEU A 429 5.63 13.80 7.04
CA LEU A 429 6.09 15.14 7.39
C LEU A 429 5.58 15.52 8.79
N PRO A 430 6.46 15.99 9.69
CA PRO A 430 6.03 16.42 11.01
C PRO A 430 5.15 17.67 10.91
N THR A 431 3.93 17.62 11.44
CA THR A 431 3.06 18.80 11.53
C THR A 431 3.56 19.72 12.65
N HIS A 432 4.06 20.89 12.28
CA HIS A 432 4.59 21.90 13.23
C HIS A 432 3.54 22.40 14.25
N THR A 433 2.26 22.11 14.02
CA THR A 433 1.13 22.48 14.89
C THR A 433 1.22 21.90 16.31
N ALA A 434 2.05 20.86 16.54
CA ALA A 434 2.25 20.28 17.86
C ALA A 434 3.14 21.15 18.78
N LEU A 435 4.10 21.91 18.23
CA LEU A 435 5.03 22.70 19.05
C LEU A 435 4.43 24.02 19.55
N ALA A 436 3.46 24.60 18.82
CA ALA A 436 2.84 25.87 19.22
C ALA A 436 1.87 25.74 20.40
N ARG A 437 1.34 24.54 20.69
CA ARG A 437 0.33 24.34 21.76
C ARG A 437 0.91 24.05 23.15
N GLY A 438 2.23 23.85 23.27
CA GLY A 438 2.89 23.55 24.55
C GLY A 438 3.50 24.74 25.27
N ALA A 439 3.63 25.90 24.62
CA ALA A 439 4.26 27.09 25.20
C ALA A 439 3.21 28.04 25.79
N THR A 440 2.48 27.61 26.81
CA THR A 440 1.86 28.56 27.73
C THR A 440 2.99 29.07 28.63
N PRO A 441 3.40 30.34 28.56
CA PRO A 441 4.43 30.84 29.47
C PRO A 441 3.93 30.68 30.91
N PRO A 442 4.76 30.16 31.84
CA PRO A 442 4.41 30.18 33.26
C PRO A 442 4.16 31.63 33.67
N ALA A 443 3.03 31.84 34.36
CA ALA A 443 2.53 33.15 34.79
C ALA A 443 3.44 33.82 35.81
#